data_AF-A0A7C5VBW3-F1
#
_entry.id   AF-A0A7C5VBW3-F1
#
_cell.length_a   1.000
_cell.length_b   1.000
_cell.length_c   1.000
_cell.angle_alpha   90.00
_cell.angle_beta   90.00
_cell.angle_gamma   90.00
#
_symmetry.space_group_name_H-M   'P 1'
#
loop_
_entity.id
_entity.type
_entity.pdbx_description
1 polymer ?
#
loop_
_entity_poly.entity_id
_entity_poly.type
_entity_poly.pdbx_seq_one_letter_code
_entity_poly.pdbx_strand_id
1 'polypeptide(L)'
;MVFPGKPADAPQPATGVLLANIGSPDAPTFPALRRYLAQFLGDPRIVEAPRWLWLPILHGLLLNVRPARSARLYRNIWGPEGAPLLAITRRQAAGLQARLSDRFDAPVRVTAGMRYGEPSIAAGLRELRDAGARRILIFPLFPQYSASTTASCLDAVFTELRRWRWLPEIRTVNHYPDHPAYLAALAASIERARAE
;
A
#
# COMPACT_ATOMS: atom_id res chain seq x y z
N MET A 1 -10.73 15.40 35.02
CA MET A 1 -11.18 15.26 33.62
C MET A 1 -11.39 13.77 33.37
N VAL A 2 -12.64 13.30 33.54
CA VAL A 2 -13.00 11.89 33.36
C VAL A 2 -13.47 11.73 31.93
N PHE A 3 -12.80 10.87 31.15
CA PHE A 3 -13.29 10.49 29.82
C PHE A 3 -14.51 9.59 30.00
N PRO A 4 -15.73 10.02 29.61
CA PRO A 4 -16.91 9.19 29.76
C PRO A 4 -16.88 8.08 28.70
N GLY A 5 -17.07 6.83 29.13
CA GLY A 5 -17.34 5.69 28.24
C GLY A 5 -16.17 4.73 28.05
N LYS A 6 -15.87 3.92 29.06
CA LYS A 6 -15.46 2.53 28.79
C LYS A 6 -16.66 1.63 29.08
N PRO A 7 -17.41 1.18 28.07
CA PRO A 7 -18.37 0.11 28.27
C PRO A 7 -17.61 -1.12 28.76
N ALA A 8 -18.11 -1.75 29.84
CA ALA A 8 -17.55 -2.99 30.37
C ALA A 8 -17.63 -4.17 29.37
N ASP A 9 -18.42 -4.03 28.30
CA ASP A 9 -18.62 -4.99 27.21
C ASP A 9 -18.25 -4.44 25.81
N ALA A 10 -17.30 -3.50 25.72
CA ALA A 10 -16.83 -3.07 24.40
C ALA A 10 -16.16 -4.27 23.69
N PRO A 11 -16.51 -4.58 22.43
CA PRO A 11 -15.83 -5.63 21.65
C PRO A 11 -14.32 -5.46 21.75
N GLN A 12 -13.58 -6.57 21.89
CA GLN A 12 -12.12 -6.50 21.96
C GLN A 12 -11.61 -5.65 20.79
N PRO A 13 -10.77 -4.63 21.05
CA PRO A 13 -10.35 -3.71 20.01
C PRO A 13 -9.59 -4.47 18.92
N ALA A 14 -10.02 -4.31 17.67
CA ALA A 14 -9.41 -5.03 16.56
C ALA A 14 -7.96 -4.56 16.30
N THR A 15 -7.13 -5.47 15.80
CA THR A 15 -5.82 -5.15 15.24
C THR A 15 -5.93 -5.06 13.72
N GLY A 16 -5.58 -3.90 13.17
CA GLY A 16 -5.51 -3.66 11.73
C GLY A 16 -4.12 -3.97 11.18
N VAL A 17 -4.05 -4.55 9.99
CA VAL A 17 -2.82 -4.68 9.20
C VAL A 17 -3.06 -4.05 7.85
N LEU A 18 -2.29 -3.01 7.52
CA LEU A 18 -2.29 -2.37 6.22
C LEU A 18 -1.09 -2.86 5.42
N LEU A 19 -1.34 -3.67 4.39
CA LEU A 19 -0.33 -4.02 3.40
C LEU A 19 -0.15 -2.84 2.43
N ALA A 20 0.95 -2.09 2.59
CA ALA A 20 1.22 -0.90 1.81
C ALA A 20 2.10 -1.24 0.59
N ASN A 21 1.70 -0.82 -0.60
CA ASN A 21 2.49 -1.03 -1.82
C ASN A 21 2.42 0.21 -2.73
N ILE A 22 3.23 0.24 -3.79
CA ILE A 22 3.31 1.39 -4.70
C ILE A 22 2.00 1.60 -5.46
N GLY A 23 1.36 0.51 -5.84
CA GLY A 23 0.13 0.50 -6.63
C GLY A 23 0.34 0.42 -8.14
N SER A 24 -0.76 0.59 -8.85
CA SER A 24 -0.83 0.45 -10.30
C SER A 24 -1.94 1.35 -10.82
N PRO A 25 -1.91 1.79 -12.10
CA PRO A 25 -3.08 2.38 -12.73
C PRO A 25 -4.30 1.44 -12.65
N ASP A 26 -5.49 2.04 -12.57
CA ASP A 26 -6.77 1.30 -12.48
C ASP A 26 -7.14 0.57 -13.78
N ALA A 27 -6.60 1.03 -14.91
CA ALA A 27 -6.84 0.47 -16.23
C ALA A 27 -5.63 0.70 -17.15
N PRO A 28 -5.42 -0.13 -18.19
CA PRO A 28 -4.32 0.02 -19.13
C PRO A 28 -4.69 1.03 -20.25
N THR A 29 -5.27 2.17 -19.82
CA THR A 29 -5.77 3.24 -20.69
C THR A 29 -5.02 4.54 -20.43
N PHE A 30 -4.99 5.42 -21.42
CA PHE A 30 -4.31 6.70 -21.30
C PHE A 30 -4.77 7.52 -20.08
N PRO A 31 -6.08 7.69 -19.79
CA PRO A 31 -6.53 8.50 -18.65
C PRO A 31 -6.10 7.91 -17.31
N ALA A 32 -6.21 6.59 -17.13
CA ALA A 32 -5.82 5.93 -15.88
C ALA A 32 -4.29 6.04 -15.65
N LEU A 33 -3.50 5.83 -16.70
CA LEU A 33 -2.05 6.00 -16.64
C LEU A 33 -1.65 7.45 -16.38
N ARG A 34 -2.36 8.43 -16.98
CA ARG A 34 -2.10 9.85 -16.74
C ARG A 34 -2.33 10.20 -15.26
N ARG A 35 -3.43 9.76 -14.65
CA ARG A 35 -3.68 9.97 -13.22
C ARG A 35 -2.62 9.32 -12.35
N TYR A 36 -2.31 8.05 -12.60
CA TYR A 36 -1.29 7.31 -11.86
C TYR A 36 0.08 7.98 -11.95
N LEU A 37 0.54 8.34 -13.16
CA LEU A 37 1.82 9.00 -13.38
C LEU A 37 1.86 10.40 -12.75
N ALA A 38 0.74 11.13 -12.72
CA ALA A 38 0.68 12.43 -12.06
C ALA A 38 0.92 12.29 -10.55
N GLN A 39 0.35 11.26 -9.92
CA GLN A 39 0.58 10.97 -8.50
C GLN A 39 2.01 10.48 -8.25
N PHE A 40 2.48 9.51 -9.04
CA PHE A 40 3.81 8.91 -8.90
C PHE A 40 4.93 9.92 -9.12
N LEU A 41 4.94 10.60 -10.26
CA LEU A 41 6.01 11.55 -10.60
C LEU A 41 5.84 12.90 -9.89
N GLY A 42 4.67 13.22 -9.33
CA GLY A 42 4.45 14.44 -8.56
C GLY A 42 4.91 14.35 -7.10
N ASP A 43 5.28 13.15 -6.65
CA ASP A 43 5.74 12.88 -5.30
C ASP A 43 7.20 13.36 -5.10
N PRO A 44 7.46 14.23 -4.10
CA PRO A 44 8.82 14.70 -3.82
C PRO A 44 9.78 13.60 -3.36
N ARG A 45 9.29 12.45 -2.90
CA ARG A 45 10.12 11.27 -2.59
C ARG A 45 10.58 10.52 -3.85
N ILE A 46 9.95 10.78 -5.00
CA ILE A 46 10.29 10.17 -6.29
C ILE A 46 11.12 11.15 -7.12
N VAL A 47 10.75 12.42 -7.14
CA VAL A 47 11.45 13.47 -7.87
C VAL A 47 11.80 14.61 -6.92
N GLU A 48 13.08 14.71 -6.58
CA GLU A 48 13.60 15.68 -5.62
C GLU A 48 13.88 17.08 -6.22
N ALA A 49 13.40 17.34 -7.45
CA ALA A 49 13.54 18.64 -8.10
C ALA A 49 12.61 19.70 -7.47
N PRO A 50 12.98 21.00 -7.52
CA PRO A 50 12.10 22.08 -7.04
C PRO A 50 10.72 22.03 -7.69
N ARG A 51 9.65 22.02 -6.88
CA ARG A 51 8.27 21.78 -7.35
C ARG A 51 7.82 22.75 -8.43
N TRP A 52 8.19 24.03 -8.31
CA TRP A 52 7.81 25.06 -9.27
C TRP A 52 8.43 24.83 -10.66
N LEU A 53 9.59 24.17 -10.73
CA LEU A 53 10.23 23.79 -11.99
C LEU A 53 9.69 22.46 -12.51
N TRP A 54 9.49 21.50 -11.61
CA TRP A 54 9.09 20.14 -12.00
C TRP A 54 7.63 20.02 -12.43
N LEU A 55 6.70 20.68 -11.73
CA LEU A 55 5.27 20.54 -12.01
C LEU A 55 4.89 21.00 -13.44
N PRO A 56 5.41 22.13 -13.97
CA PRO A 56 5.22 22.49 -15.38
C PRO A 56 5.73 21.42 -16.36
N ILE A 57 6.91 20.84 -16.11
CA ILE A 57 7.47 19.78 -16.96
C ILE A 57 6.60 18.51 -16.90
N LEU A 58 6.16 18.14 -15.70
CA LEU A 58 5.29 17.01 -15.46
C LEU A 58 3.97 17.15 -16.23
N HIS A 59 3.23 18.24 -15.98
CA HIS A 59 1.91 18.45 -16.54
C HIS A 59 1.91 18.88 -18.01
N GLY A 60 2.98 19.52 -18.48
CA GLY A 60 3.13 20.00 -19.85
C GLY A 60 3.66 18.95 -20.83
N LEU A 61 4.75 18.26 -20.50
CA LEU A 61 5.39 17.32 -21.43
C LEU A 61 5.11 15.86 -21.06
N LEU A 62 5.45 15.46 -19.83
CA LEU A 62 5.46 14.06 -19.43
C LEU A 62 4.07 13.42 -19.45
N LEU A 63 3.07 14.07 -18.85
CA LEU A 63 1.71 13.55 -18.77
C LEU A 63 0.96 13.58 -20.12
N ASN A 64 1.47 14.28 -21.13
CA ASN A 64 0.89 14.30 -22.47
C ASN A 64 1.48 13.20 -23.37
N VAL A 65 2.74 12.81 -23.15
CA VAL A 65 3.46 11.86 -24.02
C VAL A 65 3.60 10.46 -23.41
N ARG A 66 4.03 10.35 -22.14
CA ARG A 66 4.36 9.05 -21.51
C ARG A 66 3.16 8.10 -21.30
N PRO A 67 1.93 8.55 -20.98
CA PRO A 67 0.86 7.62 -20.65
C PRO A 67 0.49 6.69 -21.80
N ALA A 68 0.54 7.16 -23.06
CA ALA A 68 0.23 6.33 -24.23
C ALA A 68 1.21 5.17 -24.39
N ARG A 69 2.51 5.43 -24.21
CA ARG A 69 3.56 4.40 -24.25
C ARG A 69 3.41 3.42 -23.09
N SER A 70 3.14 3.92 -21.89
CA SER A 70 2.97 3.09 -20.70
C SER A 70 1.73 2.20 -20.80
N ALA A 71 0.62 2.74 -21.30
CA ALA A 71 -0.62 1.99 -21.49
C ALA A 71 -0.42 0.75 -22.40
N ARG A 72 0.39 0.86 -23.47
CA ARG A 72 0.75 -0.30 -24.31
C ARG A 72 1.46 -1.39 -23.52
N LEU A 73 2.43 -1.02 -22.68
CA LEU A 73 3.17 -1.99 -21.86
C LEU A 73 2.25 -2.64 -20.82
N TYR A 74 1.40 -1.86 -20.16
CA TYR A 74 0.43 -2.39 -19.20
C TYR A 74 -0.57 -3.35 -19.85
N ARG A 75 -0.99 -3.12 -21.10
CA ARG A 75 -1.87 -4.04 -21.83
C ARG A 75 -1.26 -5.44 -21.99
N ASN A 76 0.05 -5.54 -22.19
CA ASN A 76 0.74 -6.82 -22.40
C ASN A 76 0.72 -7.72 -21.15
N ILE A 77 0.59 -7.13 -19.96
CA ILE A 77 0.60 -7.84 -18.68
C ILE A 77 -0.77 -7.78 -17.98
N TRP A 78 -1.79 -7.24 -18.65
CA TRP A 78 -3.10 -7.05 -18.04
C TRP A 78 -3.85 -8.37 -17.98
N GLY A 79 -4.17 -8.81 -16.77
CA GLY A 79 -4.90 -10.05 -16.54
C GLY A 79 -6.41 -9.83 -16.32
N PRO A 80 -7.18 -10.92 -16.18
CA PRO A 80 -8.61 -10.85 -15.86
C PRO A 80 -8.88 -10.16 -14.50
N GLU A 81 -7.95 -10.28 -13.55
CA GLU A 81 -8.02 -9.62 -12.24
C GLU A 81 -7.43 -8.19 -12.23
N GLY A 82 -7.06 -7.67 -13.41
CA GLY A 82 -6.42 -6.38 -13.58
C GLY A 82 -4.89 -6.45 -13.56
N ALA A 83 -4.26 -5.42 -13.00
CA ALA A 83 -2.81 -5.36 -12.88
C ALA A 83 -2.27 -6.46 -11.95
N PRO A 84 -1.24 -7.24 -12.35
CA PRO A 84 -0.71 -8.35 -11.56
C PRO A 84 -0.32 -7.96 -10.14
N LEU A 85 0.31 -6.79 -9.96
CA LEU A 85 0.71 -6.28 -8.64
C LEU A 85 -0.49 -6.21 -7.67
N LEU A 86 -1.60 -5.62 -8.13
CA LEU A 86 -2.79 -5.43 -7.31
C LEU A 86 -3.49 -6.77 -7.04
N ALA A 87 -3.60 -7.62 -8.05
CA ALA A 87 -4.17 -8.96 -7.91
C ALA A 87 -3.39 -9.82 -6.90
N ILE A 88 -2.06 -9.86 -7.01
CA ILE A 88 -1.16 -10.56 -6.08
C ILE A 88 -1.30 -9.97 -4.67
N THR A 89 -1.28 -8.64 -4.53
CA THR A 89 -1.40 -7.97 -3.23
C THR A 89 -2.73 -8.29 -2.55
N ARG A 90 -3.84 -8.33 -3.30
CA ARG A 90 -5.15 -8.73 -2.77
C ARG A 90 -5.16 -10.19 -2.30
N ARG A 91 -4.56 -11.11 -3.07
CA ARG A 91 -4.41 -12.51 -2.64
C ARG A 91 -3.54 -12.65 -1.39
N GLN A 92 -2.46 -11.87 -1.29
CA GLN A 92 -1.63 -11.81 -0.09
C GLN A 92 -2.43 -11.30 1.12
N ALA A 93 -3.23 -10.24 0.96
CA ALA A 93 -4.09 -9.71 2.01
C ALA A 93 -5.13 -10.74 2.47
N ALA A 94 -5.80 -11.42 1.54
CA ALA A 94 -6.78 -12.46 1.86
C ALA A 94 -6.15 -13.67 2.55
N GLY A 95 -5.01 -14.16 2.05
CA GLY A 95 -4.29 -15.27 2.66
C GLY A 95 -3.72 -14.93 4.04
N LEU A 96 -3.30 -13.68 4.26
CA LEU A 96 -2.86 -13.21 5.57
C LEU A 96 -4.06 -13.04 6.53
N GLN A 97 -5.19 -12.51 6.05
CA GLN A 97 -6.43 -12.42 6.83
C GLN A 97 -6.83 -13.79 7.39
N ALA A 98 -6.92 -14.80 6.54
CA ALA A 98 -7.30 -16.16 6.95
C ALA A 98 -6.34 -16.70 8.02
N ARG A 99 -5.03 -16.66 7.77
CA ARG A 99 -4.03 -17.17 8.72
C ARG A 99 -3.99 -16.44 10.05
N LEU A 100 -4.23 -15.12 10.06
CA LEU A 100 -4.25 -14.34 11.30
C LEU A 100 -5.55 -14.56 12.07
N SER A 101 -6.69 -14.69 11.38
CA SER A 101 -7.97 -15.05 12.00
C SER A 101 -7.93 -16.43 12.65
N ASP A 102 -7.26 -17.40 12.04
CA ASP A 102 -7.12 -18.75 12.63
C ASP A 102 -6.13 -18.79 13.80
N ARG A 103 -5.17 -17.86 13.83
CA ARG A 103 -4.08 -17.84 14.82
C ARG A 103 -4.40 -17.07 16.09
N PHE A 104 -5.27 -16.07 16.02
CA PHE A 104 -5.55 -15.15 17.12
C PHE A 104 -7.05 -15.11 17.42
N ASP A 105 -7.40 -15.28 18.70
CA ASP A 105 -8.79 -15.12 19.17
C ASP A 105 -9.27 -13.65 19.12
N ALA A 106 -8.32 -12.71 19.19
CA ALA A 106 -8.62 -11.29 19.06
C ALA A 106 -8.91 -10.92 17.59
N PRO A 107 -9.86 -10.01 17.33
CA PRO A 107 -10.24 -9.67 15.96
C PRO A 107 -9.09 -8.99 15.21
N VAL A 108 -8.74 -9.52 14.04
CA VAL A 108 -7.72 -8.97 13.13
C VAL A 108 -8.38 -8.61 11.79
N ARG A 109 -8.06 -7.42 11.26
CA ARG A 109 -8.48 -6.99 9.92
C ARG A 109 -7.25 -6.68 9.06
N VAL A 110 -7.14 -7.33 7.91
CA VAL A 110 -6.08 -7.10 6.92
C VAL A 110 -6.65 -6.43 5.68
N THR A 111 -6.10 -5.28 5.29
CA THR A 111 -6.44 -4.62 4.02
C THR A 111 -5.19 -4.19 3.27
N ALA A 112 -5.34 -3.87 1.99
CA ALA A 112 -4.28 -3.37 1.13
C ALA A 112 -4.45 -1.87 0.88
N GLY A 113 -3.34 -1.15 0.82
CA GLY A 113 -3.32 0.28 0.53
C GLY A 113 -2.22 0.63 -0.45
N MET A 114 -2.60 1.25 -1.56
CA MET A 114 -1.70 1.68 -2.61
C MET A 114 -1.28 3.12 -2.37
N ARG A 115 0.01 3.38 -2.55
CA ARG A 115 0.55 4.74 -2.49
C ARG A 115 0.02 5.59 -3.63
N TYR A 116 -0.11 5.00 -4.82
CA TYR A 116 -0.65 5.60 -6.02
C TYR A 116 -1.70 4.67 -6.65
N GLY A 117 -2.83 5.22 -7.08
CA GLY A 117 -3.99 4.44 -7.55
C GLY A 117 -4.84 3.84 -6.42
N GLU A 118 -5.73 2.91 -6.78
CA GLU A 118 -6.72 2.32 -5.86
C GLU A 118 -6.49 0.83 -5.56
N PRO A 119 -6.88 0.31 -4.38
CA PRO A 119 -7.39 1.06 -3.23
C PRO A 119 -6.28 1.89 -2.57
N SER A 120 -6.52 3.17 -2.31
CA SER A 120 -5.50 4.05 -1.72
C SER A 120 -5.18 3.72 -0.26
N ILE A 121 -3.99 4.08 0.22
CA ILE A 121 -3.62 4.01 1.65
C ILE A 121 -4.67 4.67 2.55
N ALA A 122 -5.21 5.82 2.14
CA ALA A 122 -6.25 6.51 2.90
C ALA A 122 -7.58 5.73 2.95
N ALA A 123 -7.95 5.04 1.88
CA ALA A 123 -9.11 4.14 1.87
C ALA A 123 -8.87 2.95 2.82
N GLY A 124 -7.72 2.28 2.73
CA GLY A 124 -7.38 1.16 3.60
C GLY A 124 -7.33 1.54 5.09
N LEU A 125 -6.77 2.70 5.44
CA LEU A 125 -6.78 3.19 6.83
C LEU A 125 -8.21 3.39 7.35
N ARG A 126 -9.08 4.03 6.54
CA ARG A 126 -10.49 4.23 6.91
C ARG A 126 -11.22 2.91 7.08
N GLU A 127 -10.99 1.95 6.19
CA GLU A 127 -11.55 0.61 6.31
C GLU A 127 -11.15 -0.08 7.62
N LEU A 128 -9.86 -0.01 8.00
CA LEU A 128 -9.39 -0.56 9.28
C LEU A 128 -10.04 0.14 10.48
N ARG A 129 -10.16 1.47 10.43
CA ARG A 129 -10.82 2.26 11.47
C ARG A 129 -12.29 1.88 11.61
N ASP A 130 -13.00 1.76 10.50
CA ASP A 130 -14.42 1.43 10.44
C ASP A 130 -14.66 -0.03 10.88
N ALA A 131 -13.67 -0.91 10.70
CA ALA A 131 -13.60 -2.25 11.30
C ALA A 131 -13.25 -2.26 12.81
N GLY A 132 -13.19 -1.10 13.45
CA GLY A 132 -12.94 -0.99 14.90
C GLY A 132 -11.46 -1.14 15.30
N ALA A 133 -10.52 -1.08 14.34
CA ALA A 133 -9.11 -1.20 14.67
C ALA A 133 -8.64 -0.06 15.59
N ARG A 134 -7.98 -0.42 16.69
CA ARG A 134 -7.35 0.54 17.63
C ARG A 134 -5.83 0.49 17.59
N ARG A 135 -5.29 -0.60 17.05
CA ARG A 135 -3.87 -0.79 16.75
C ARG A 135 -3.74 -1.09 15.28
N ILE A 136 -2.87 -0.38 14.57
CA ILE A 136 -2.64 -0.61 13.15
C ILE A 136 -1.15 -0.85 12.90
N LEU A 137 -0.85 -2.02 12.32
CA LEU A 137 0.45 -2.32 11.75
C LEU A 137 0.47 -1.88 10.28
N ILE A 138 1.33 -0.93 9.96
CA ILE A 138 1.66 -0.59 8.58
C ILE A 138 2.78 -1.52 8.12
N PHE A 139 2.49 -2.33 7.12
CA PHE A 139 3.41 -3.32 6.57
C PHE A 139 3.68 -2.98 5.09
N PRO A 140 4.72 -2.19 4.78
CA PRO A 140 5.17 -1.99 3.41
C PRO A 140 5.61 -3.31 2.80
N LEU A 141 5.15 -3.64 1.59
CA LEU A 141 5.54 -4.84 0.85
C LEU A 141 6.92 -4.71 0.16
N PHE A 142 7.80 -3.88 0.72
CA PHE A 142 9.17 -3.63 0.27
C PHE A 142 10.14 -4.16 1.35
N PRO A 143 10.80 -5.30 1.12
CA PRO A 143 11.76 -5.85 2.08
C PRO A 143 12.93 -4.89 2.34
N GLN A 144 13.45 -4.25 1.29
CA GLN A 144 14.48 -3.22 1.37
C GLN A 144 13.84 -1.84 1.52
N TYR A 145 14.30 -1.07 2.51
CA TYR A 145 13.86 0.31 2.68
C TYR A 145 14.36 1.21 1.54
N SER A 146 13.49 2.09 1.06
CA SER A 146 13.88 3.26 0.27
C SER A 146 12.98 4.44 0.62
N ALA A 147 13.52 5.65 0.48
CA ALA A 147 12.74 6.89 0.59
C ALA A 147 11.61 6.94 -0.45
N SER A 148 11.89 6.46 -1.67
CA SER A 148 10.95 6.44 -2.79
C SER A 148 9.84 5.40 -2.67
N THR A 149 9.94 4.45 -1.73
CA THR A 149 8.95 3.39 -1.54
C THR A 149 8.36 3.44 -0.13
N THR A 150 9.08 2.92 0.86
CA THR A 150 8.63 2.83 2.25
C THR A 150 8.33 4.21 2.83
N ALA A 151 9.24 5.18 2.71
CA ALA A 151 9.00 6.51 3.27
C ALA A 151 7.82 7.22 2.58
N SER A 152 7.70 7.12 1.25
CA SER A 152 6.55 7.66 0.52
C SER A 152 5.21 7.05 0.98
N CYS A 153 5.14 5.72 1.18
CA CYS A 153 3.97 5.07 1.76
C CYS A 153 3.65 5.61 3.16
N LEU A 154 4.66 5.77 4.02
CA LEU A 154 4.49 6.30 5.36
C LEU A 154 4.03 7.77 5.34
N ASP A 155 4.54 8.60 4.43
CA ASP A 155 4.07 9.97 4.25
C ASP A 155 2.57 10.01 3.92
N ALA A 156 2.08 9.11 3.06
CA ALA A 156 0.65 8.98 2.76
C ALA A 156 -0.17 8.53 3.99
N VAL A 157 0.36 7.61 4.81
CA VAL A 157 -0.27 7.20 6.07
C VAL A 157 -0.41 8.40 7.01
N PHE A 158 0.69 9.09 7.29
CA PHE A 158 0.68 10.21 8.24
C PHE A 158 -0.09 11.42 7.70
N THR A 159 -0.16 11.61 6.38
CA THR A 159 -1.00 12.64 5.76
C THR A 159 -2.49 12.38 6.02
N GLU A 160 -2.95 11.13 5.91
CA GLU A 160 -4.33 10.78 6.24
C GLU A 160 -4.59 10.88 7.74
N LEU A 161 -3.69 10.36 8.58
CA LEU A 161 -3.86 10.39 10.04
C LEU A 161 -3.94 11.80 10.61
N ARG A 162 -3.27 12.79 10.02
CA ARG A 162 -3.41 14.22 10.41
C ARG A 162 -4.84 14.73 10.34
N ARG A 163 -5.72 14.07 9.58
CA ARG A 163 -7.13 14.45 9.41
C ARG A 163 -8.03 13.82 10.47
N TRP A 164 -7.51 12.88 11.26
CA TRP A 164 -8.30 12.12 12.23
C TRP A 164 -8.22 12.77 13.60
N ARG A 165 -9.38 12.90 14.27
CA ARG A 165 -9.45 13.46 15.64
C ARG A 165 -8.90 12.49 16.69
N TRP A 166 -9.11 11.19 16.50
CA TRP A 166 -8.61 10.13 17.36
C TRP A 166 -7.67 9.25 16.55
N LEU A 167 -6.46 9.04 17.08
CA LEU A 167 -5.41 8.26 16.41
C LEU A 167 -5.32 6.86 17.04
N PRO A 168 -5.27 5.80 16.21
CA PRO A 168 -4.91 4.46 16.70
C PRO A 168 -3.42 4.39 17.06
N GLU A 169 -3.04 3.38 17.83
CA GLU A 169 -1.63 3.02 18.01
C GLU A 169 -1.07 2.56 16.65
N ILE A 170 -0.02 3.21 16.16
CA ILE A 170 0.61 2.88 14.89
C ILE A 170 1.94 2.17 15.15
N ARG A 171 2.11 1.01 14.52
CA ARG A 171 3.42 0.36 14.37
C ARG A 171 3.75 0.28 12.88
N THR A 172 5.00 0.53 12.53
CA THR A 172 5.47 0.41 11.14
C THR A 172 6.57 -0.62 11.05
N VAL A 173 6.61 -1.39 9.96
CA VAL A 173 7.77 -2.21 9.60
C VAL A 173 8.66 -1.37 8.68
N ASN A 174 9.91 -1.14 9.09
CA ASN A 174 10.85 -0.31 8.34
C ASN A 174 11.48 -1.10 7.17
N HIS A 175 12.03 -2.27 7.46
CA HIS A 175 12.66 -3.18 6.51
C HIS A 175 12.68 -4.60 7.08
N TYR A 176 12.86 -5.60 6.20
CA TYR A 176 12.95 -7.01 6.56
C TYR A 176 13.71 -7.87 5.50
N PRO A 177 14.80 -7.37 4.89
CA PRO A 177 15.46 -8.07 3.78
C PRO A 177 16.20 -9.34 4.23
N ASP A 178 16.59 -9.41 5.50
CA ASP A 178 17.31 -10.49 6.16
C ASP A 178 16.40 -11.39 6.99
N HIS A 179 15.07 -11.16 6.97
CA HIS A 179 14.13 -11.95 7.71
C HIS A 179 14.17 -13.42 7.23
N PRO A 180 14.41 -14.42 8.11
CA PRO A 180 14.65 -15.80 7.68
C PRO A 180 13.54 -16.38 6.81
N ALA A 181 12.27 -16.07 7.10
CA ALA A 181 11.14 -16.53 6.29
C ALA A 181 11.10 -15.89 4.89
N TYR A 182 11.58 -14.65 4.73
CA TYR A 182 11.67 -13.98 3.43
C TYR A 182 12.80 -14.60 2.59
N LEU A 183 13.97 -14.78 3.20
CA LEU A 183 15.12 -15.44 2.56
C LEU A 183 14.78 -16.88 2.14
N ALA A 184 14.10 -17.64 3.00
CA ALA A 184 13.63 -18.99 2.70
C ALA A 184 12.64 -19.01 1.52
N ALA A 185 11.70 -18.05 1.47
CA ALA A 185 10.75 -17.94 0.36
C ALA A 185 11.44 -17.62 -0.98
N LEU A 186 12.47 -16.76 -0.96
CA LEU A 186 13.29 -16.45 -2.13
C LEU A 186 14.10 -17.67 -2.59
N ALA A 187 14.81 -18.33 -1.66
CA ALA A 187 15.60 -19.52 -1.95
C ALA A 187 14.73 -20.62 -2.59
N ALA A 188 13.58 -20.91 -1.98
CA ALA A 188 12.63 -21.88 -2.52
C ALA A 188 12.09 -21.49 -3.90
N SER A 189 11.97 -20.20 -4.21
CA SER A 189 11.57 -19.75 -5.55
C SER A 189 12.65 -20.00 -6.60
N ILE A 190 13.92 -19.81 -6.24
CA ILE A 190 15.06 -20.08 -7.13
C ILE A 190 15.20 -21.59 -7.36
N GLU A 191 15.08 -22.39 -6.30
CA GLU A 191 15.14 -23.85 -6.40
C GLU A 191 14.04 -24.42 -7.30
N ARG A 192 12.79 -23.94 -7.15
CA ARG A 192 11.68 -24.32 -8.05
C ARG A 192 11.99 -23.97 -9.50
N ALA A 193 12.44 -22.75 -9.76
CA ALA A 193 12.75 -22.30 -11.13
C ALA A 193 13.94 -23.04 -11.77
N ARG A 194 14.82 -23.66 -10.97
CA ARG A 194 15.91 -24.52 -11.47
C ARG A 194 15.49 -25.96 -11.73
N ALA A 195 14.38 -26.39 -11.15
CA ALA A 195 13.84 -27.74 -11.31
C ALA A 195 12.90 -27.87 -12.53
N GLU A 196 12.41 -26.73 -13.05
CA GLU A 196 11.66 -26.60 -14.30
C GLU A 196 12.60 -26.53 -15.51
#